data_AF-A0A2J7PV50-F1
#
_entry.id   AF-A0A2J7PV50-F1
#
_cell.length_a   1.000
_cell.length_b   1.000
_cell.length_c   1.000
_cell.angle_alpha   90.00
_cell.angle_beta   90.00
_cell.angle_gamma   90.00
#
_symmetry.space_group_name_H-M   'P 1'
#
loop_
_entity.id
_entity.type
_entity.pdbx_description
1 polymer ?
#
loop_
_entity_poly.entity_id
_entity_poly.type
_entity_poly.pdbx_seq_one_letter_code
_entity_poly.pdbx_strand_id
1 'polypeptide(L)'
;MGTLTWTVWLLLAFTALAINVEVGAAPEYETGVAGGKQHSGQNPGYGDGGKGGDDDGDDHDDGGRQGHGHKKELSKNQKNILQKILKYLKLRLENAKGEIEFDGHRISIDFILTAVNINGGNIEKVKVKDLWEIIQLYEIYEKKLESEPQNRNISKDEQVTLLYAITYLRKHKDVTGDIVIDGVKIPVTYVLNQLKKHGQDIRNVTIEQLYKIIDAYISKYIPTPSPLGKQPTEEQKIELRAIIDFLKAQGSNAVGSFILSGHRISVRFILNYLAQHGLNVKNLTAQELWRIIHAYVNETDKLNKLPAKEKTDLRKILKYLKFLGEGATGEIAFNGTRISVDFILT
;
A
#
# COMPACT_ATOMS: atom_id res chain seq x y z
N MET A 1 18.48 31.72 -15.17
CA MET A 1 18.26 30.27 -15.34
C MET A 1 19.20 29.49 -14.42
N GLY A 2 18.96 29.41 -13.10
CA GLY A 2 20.01 28.90 -12.21
C GLY A 2 19.63 28.43 -10.80
N THR A 3 18.35 28.21 -10.50
CA THR A 3 17.91 27.73 -9.16
C THR A 3 16.95 26.55 -9.21
N LEU A 4 16.73 25.97 -10.41
CA LEU A 4 15.77 24.89 -10.65
C LEU A 4 16.36 23.47 -10.56
N THR A 5 17.60 23.32 -10.10
CA THR A 5 18.39 22.10 -10.35
C THR A 5 18.61 21.17 -9.16
N TRP A 6 18.33 21.60 -7.92
CA TRP A 6 18.59 20.75 -6.73
C TRP A 6 17.34 20.35 -5.95
N THR A 7 16.40 21.26 -5.71
CA THR A 7 15.18 20.99 -4.92
C THR A 7 14.24 20.02 -5.62
N VAL A 8 14.06 20.17 -6.94
CA VAL A 8 13.28 19.24 -7.77
C VAL A 8 13.98 17.87 -7.82
N TRP A 9 15.31 17.86 -7.95
CA TRP A 9 16.14 16.64 -7.94
C TRP A 9 16.04 15.88 -6.62
N LEU A 10 15.97 16.60 -5.50
CA LEU A 10 15.83 16.01 -4.18
C LEU A 10 14.42 15.47 -3.96
N LEU A 11 13.37 16.21 -4.33
CA LEU A 11 11.98 15.74 -4.22
C LEU A 11 11.71 14.55 -5.15
N LEU A 12 12.31 14.55 -6.34
CA LEU A 12 12.39 13.41 -7.26
C LEU A 12 13.17 12.25 -6.66
N ALA A 13 14.32 12.50 -6.04
CA ALA A 13 15.08 11.48 -5.33
C ALA A 13 14.28 10.89 -4.17
N PHE A 14 13.56 11.70 -3.40
CA PHE A 14 12.76 11.23 -2.29
C PHE A 14 11.52 10.45 -2.73
N THR A 15 10.83 10.89 -3.79
CA THR A 15 9.71 10.13 -4.35
C THR A 15 10.16 8.85 -5.06
N ALA A 16 11.23 8.89 -5.85
CA ALA A 16 11.76 7.72 -6.55
C ALA A 16 12.50 6.73 -5.64
N LEU A 17 13.23 7.18 -4.61
CA LEU A 17 13.79 6.27 -3.60
C LEU A 17 12.72 5.78 -2.61
N ALA A 18 11.68 6.54 -2.25
CA ALA A 18 10.57 5.99 -1.47
C ALA A 18 9.96 4.76 -2.18
N ILE A 19 9.94 4.81 -3.52
CA ILE A 19 9.47 3.76 -4.41
C ILE A 19 10.50 2.62 -4.59
N ASN A 20 11.82 2.89 -4.62
CA ASN A 20 12.88 1.90 -4.87
C ASN A 20 13.57 1.34 -3.60
N VAL A 21 13.30 1.90 -2.41
CA VAL A 21 13.80 1.39 -1.13
C VAL A 21 13.02 0.16 -0.66
N GLU A 22 11.81 -0.06 -1.19
CA GLU A 22 11.03 -1.30 -0.96
C GLU A 22 11.63 -2.52 -1.66
N VAL A 23 12.58 -2.38 -2.59
CA VAL A 23 13.13 -3.51 -3.40
C VAL A 23 14.58 -3.85 -3.05
N GLY A 24 14.99 -3.78 -1.78
CA GLY A 24 16.36 -4.19 -1.45
C GLY A 24 16.77 -4.06 0.00
N ALA A 25 16.26 -4.95 0.85
CA ALA A 25 16.94 -5.35 2.07
C ALA A 25 17.13 -6.87 2.03
N ALA A 26 18.23 -7.32 1.44
CA ALA A 26 18.75 -8.65 1.77
C ALA A 26 19.08 -8.67 3.27
N PRO A 27 18.66 -9.69 4.05
CA PRO A 27 19.05 -9.78 5.44
C PRO A 27 20.54 -10.10 5.53
N GLU A 28 21.31 -9.19 6.11
CA GLU A 28 22.62 -9.50 6.66
C GLU A 28 22.42 -10.51 7.79
N TYR A 29 23.07 -11.66 7.64
CA TYR A 29 23.16 -12.70 8.64
C TYR A 29 24.17 -12.23 9.70
N GLU A 30 23.73 -12.03 10.94
CA GLU A 30 24.63 -12.07 12.09
C GLU A 30 24.21 -13.21 13.02
N THR A 31 24.99 -14.28 12.91
CA THR A 31 25.14 -15.32 13.92
C THR A 31 25.77 -14.72 15.18
N GLY A 32 25.10 -14.84 16.32
CA GLY A 32 25.66 -14.44 17.62
C GLY A 32 24.87 -15.02 18.79
N VAL A 33 25.35 -16.15 19.30
CA VAL A 33 24.86 -16.91 20.45
C VAL A 33 25.24 -16.23 21.78
N ALA A 34 24.31 -16.18 22.74
CA ALA A 34 24.45 -16.37 24.20
C ALA A 34 23.23 -15.70 24.88
N GLY A 35 22.35 -16.37 25.63
CA GLY A 35 22.64 -17.19 26.80
C GLY A 35 22.18 -16.40 28.03
N GLY A 36 21.09 -16.83 28.70
CA GLY A 36 20.63 -16.13 29.91
C GLY A 36 19.25 -16.57 30.40
N LYS A 37 19.15 -17.79 30.95
CA LYS A 37 18.07 -18.20 31.85
C LYS A 37 18.11 -17.33 33.12
N GLN A 38 16.96 -16.81 33.56
CA GLN A 38 16.68 -16.67 35.00
C GLN A 38 15.22 -17.03 35.31
N HIS A 39 15.11 -17.80 36.40
CA HIS A 39 13.93 -18.42 36.98
C HIS A 39 13.23 -17.51 38.00
N SER A 40 12.01 -17.93 38.36
CA SER A 40 11.32 -17.76 39.66
C SER A 40 10.73 -16.37 39.97
N GLY A 41 9.54 -16.25 40.55
CA GLY A 41 8.58 -17.23 41.04
C GLY A 41 7.44 -16.56 41.82
N GLN A 42 6.44 -17.38 42.19
CA GLN A 42 5.47 -17.22 43.30
C GLN A 42 4.42 -16.07 43.16
N ASN A 43 3.15 -16.21 43.54
CA ASN A 43 2.43 -17.23 44.29
C ASN A 43 0.90 -17.18 43.99
N PRO A 44 0.10 -18.15 44.48
CA PRO A 44 -1.28 -18.46 44.06
C PRO A 44 -2.36 -18.16 45.11
N GLY A 45 -3.61 -18.47 44.75
CA GLY A 45 -4.71 -18.82 45.66
C GLY A 45 -5.86 -17.81 45.67
N TYR A 46 -7.14 -18.16 45.90
CA TYR A 46 -7.88 -19.42 46.08
C TYR A 46 -9.37 -19.02 46.11
N GLY A 47 -10.28 -19.96 45.81
CA GLY A 47 -11.70 -19.93 46.22
C GLY A 47 -12.68 -19.74 45.05
N ASP A 48 -13.32 -20.76 44.49
CA ASP A 48 -14.21 -21.82 45.04
C ASP A 48 -15.62 -21.35 45.41
N GLY A 49 -16.60 -22.12 44.92
CA GLY A 49 -18.03 -22.08 45.26
C GLY A 49 -18.90 -21.31 44.27
N GLY A 50 -19.84 -21.88 43.52
CA GLY A 50 -20.37 -23.24 43.50
C GLY A 50 -21.62 -23.33 42.60
N LYS A 51 -21.83 -24.55 42.09
CA LYS A 51 -23.08 -25.27 41.78
C LYS A 51 -24.30 -24.51 41.22
N GLY A 52 -24.76 -25.05 40.09
CA GLY A 52 -26.12 -25.62 40.01
C GLY A 52 -27.02 -24.99 38.97
N GLY A 53 -27.52 -25.82 38.05
CA GLY A 53 -28.62 -25.45 37.16
C GLY A 53 -28.53 -26.16 35.81
N ASP A 54 -28.94 -27.43 35.79
CA ASP A 54 -29.42 -28.10 34.58
C ASP A 54 -30.67 -27.34 34.11
N ASP A 55 -30.79 -27.06 32.81
CA ASP A 55 -32.09 -27.06 32.13
C ASP A 55 -31.89 -27.13 30.61
N ASP A 56 -32.54 -28.14 30.05
CA ASP A 56 -32.64 -28.47 28.64
C ASP A 56 -33.46 -27.42 27.88
N GLY A 57 -33.07 -27.14 26.64
CA GLY A 57 -33.82 -26.23 25.78
C GLY A 57 -33.24 -26.17 24.38
N ASP A 58 -33.64 -27.15 23.56
CA ASP A 58 -33.57 -27.10 22.10
C ASP A 58 -34.09 -25.74 21.57
N ASP A 59 -33.30 -25.09 20.70
CA ASP A 59 -33.76 -24.35 19.52
C ASP A 59 -32.54 -23.86 18.72
N HIS A 60 -32.06 -24.73 17.83
CA HIS A 60 -31.12 -24.40 16.77
C HIS A 60 -31.89 -23.86 15.56
N ASP A 61 -32.09 -22.55 15.48
CA ASP A 61 -32.04 -21.81 14.21
C ASP A 61 -32.18 -20.31 14.48
N ASP A 62 -31.05 -19.63 14.69
CA ASP A 62 -30.96 -18.21 14.41
C ASP A 62 -29.62 -17.92 13.74
N GLY A 63 -29.71 -17.84 12.41
CA GLY A 63 -28.61 -17.48 11.54
C GLY A 63 -27.93 -16.20 12.04
N GLY A 64 -26.60 -16.29 12.18
CA GLY A 64 -25.73 -15.19 12.56
C GLY A 64 -25.84 -14.02 11.59
N ARG A 65 -26.84 -13.16 11.81
CA ARG A 65 -26.84 -11.78 11.34
C ARG A 65 -25.86 -11.02 12.20
N GLN A 66 -24.62 -10.96 11.70
CA GLN A 66 -23.64 -9.97 12.15
C GLN A 66 -24.30 -8.59 12.17
N GLY A 67 -24.09 -7.89 13.28
CA GLY A 67 -24.85 -6.73 13.71
C GLY A 67 -25.09 -5.67 12.63
N HIS A 68 -26.33 -5.25 12.55
CA HIS A 68 -26.78 -4.07 11.82
C HIS A 68 -26.21 -2.79 12.46
N GLY A 69 -24.96 -2.47 12.16
CA GLY A 69 -24.53 -1.06 12.18
C GLY A 69 -25.29 -0.33 11.07
N HIS A 70 -25.97 0.78 11.41
CA HIS A 70 -26.69 1.60 10.44
C HIS A 70 -25.80 1.88 9.22
N LYS A 71 -26.13 1.29 8.06
CA LYS A 71 -25.41 1.54 6.81
C LYS A 71 -25.63 3.02 6.46
N LYS A 72 -24.63 3.86 6.72
CA LYS A 72 -24.62 5.28 6.31
C LYS A 72 -24.89 5.31 4.81
N GLU A 73 -26.05 5.83 4.43
CA GLU A 73 -26.48 5.81 3.03
C GLU A 73 -25.63 6.80 2.24
N LEU A 74 -25.06 6.36 1.12
CA LEU A 74 -24.20 7.19 0.29
C LEU A 74 -25.00 8.32 -0.39
N SER A 75 -24.52 9.55 -0.26
CA SER A 75 -25.03 10.69 -1.04
C SER A 75 -24.82 10.50 -2.55
N LYS A 76 -25.57 11.24 -3.38
CA LYS A 76 -25.41 11.20 -4.85
C LYS A 76 -23.98 11.53 -5.29
N ASN A 77 -23.33 12.49 -4.63
CA ASN A 77 -21.95 12.87 -4.94
C ASN A 77 -20.97 11.74 -4.60
N GLN A 78 -21.10 11.15 -3.41
CA GLN A 78 -20.29 10.01 -3.00
C GLN A 78 -20.45 8.81 -3.94
N LYS A 79 -21.67 8.49 -4.36
CA LYS A 79 -21.93 7.44 -5.38
C LYS A 79 -21.18 7.74 -6.68
N ASN A 80 -21.20 8.99 -7.16
CA ASN A 80 -20.48 9.40 -8.37
C ASN A 80 -18.95 9.27 -8.23
N ILE A 81 -18.39 9.67 -7.08
CA ILE A 81 -16.95 9.52 -6.80
C ILE A 81 -16.57 8.03 -6.82
N LEU A 82 -17.31 7.18 -6.10
CA LEU A 82 -17.07 5.74 -6.08
C LEU A 82 -17.24 5.10 -7.45
N GLN A 83 -18.18 5.56 -8.29
CA GLN A 83 -18.30 5.10 -9.67
C GLN A 83 -17.03 5.39 -10.49
N LYS A 84 -16.43 6.57 -10.33
CA LYS A 84 -15.19 6.93 -11.04
C LYS A 84 -13.99 6.13 -10.54
N ILE A 85 -13.89 5.94 -9.23
CA ILE A 85 -12.86 5.09 -8.62
C ILE A 85 -13.01 3.65 -9.12
N LEU A 86 -14.23 3.10 -9.09
CA LEU A 86 -14.50 1.76 -9.56
C LEU A 86 -14.18 1.60 -11.06
N LYS A 87 -14.50 2.59 -11.90
CA LYS A 87 -14.11 2.62 -13.32
C LYS A 87 -12.59 2.56 -13.47
N TYR A 88 -11.85 3.32 -12.67
CA TYR A 88 -10.38 3.29 -12.64
C TYR A 88 -9.84 1.90 -12.24
N LEU A 89 -10.37 1.31 -11.17
CA LEU A 89 -9.95 -0.01 -10.67
C LEU A 89 -10.21 -1.13 -11.69
N LYS A 90 -11.35 -1.10 -12.38
CA LYS A 90 -11.69 -2.08 -13.44
C LYS A 90 -10.73 -2.03 -14.63
N LEU A 91 -10.45 -0.83 -15.12
CA LEU A 91 -9.49 -0.64 -16.23
C LEU A 91 -8.07 -1.08 -15.90
N ARG A 92 -7.75 -1.30 -14.62
CA ARG A 92 -6.38 -1.52 -14.13
C ARG A 92 -6.31 -2.73 -13.19
N LEU A 93 -7.02 -3.79 -13.55
CA LEU A 93 -7.09 -5.13 -12.95
C LEU A 93 -5.77 -5.68 -12.36
N GLU A 94 -4.61 -5.24 -12.86
CA GLU A 94 -3.27 -5.76 -12.50
C GLU A 94 -2.23 -4.67 -12.20
N ASN A 95 -2.59 -3.37 -12.28
CA ASN A 95 -1.61 -2.27 -12.25
C ASN A 95 -2.08 -1.02 -11.50
N ALA A 96 -3.25 -1.04 -10.88
CA ALA A 96 -3.68 0.02 -9.96
C ALA A 96 -2.94 -0.13 -8.64
N LYS A 97 -2.28 0.94 -8.18
CA LYS A 97 -1.58 1.01 -6.89
C LYS A 97 -1.94 2.30 -6.18
N GLY A 98 -1.53 2.42 -4.93
CA GLY A 98 -1.62 3.65 -4.16
C GLY A 98 -2.87 3.71 -3.31
N GLU A 99 -3.33 4.93 -3.05
CA GLU A 99 -4.43 5.20 -2.13
C GLU A 99 -5.52 6.00 -2.85
N ILE A 100 -6.76 5.77 -2.47
CA ILE A 100 -7.88 6.62 -2.84
C ILE A 100 -8.29 7.45 -1.63
N GLU A 101 -8.61 8.73 -1.83
CA GLU A 101 -9.27 9.51 -0.79
C GLU A 101 -10.79 9.41 -0.95
N PHE A 102 -11.48 9.08 0.14
CA PHE A 102 -12.94 9.02 0.19
C PHE A 102 -13.45 9.41 1.59
N ASP A 103 -14.35 10.40 1.66
CA ASP A 103 -14.91 10.94 2.92
C ASP A 103 -13.82 11.31 3.95
N GLY A 104 -12.69 11.87 3.50
CA GLY A 104 -11.56 12.25 4.35
C GLY A 104 -10.65 11.10 4.79
N HIS A 105 -10.93 9.87 4.35
CA HIS A 105 -10.12 8.69 4.65
C HIS A 105 -9.28 8.31 3.43
N ARG A 106 -8.04 7.86 3.67
CA ARG A 106 -7.18 7.29 2.63
C ARG A 106 -7.27 5.77 2.70
N ILE A 107 -7.62 5.16 1.59
CA ILE A 107 -7.83 3.72 1.49
C ILE A 107 -6.86 3.13 0.47
N SER A 108 -6.12 2.12 0.89
CA SER A 108 -5.21 1.39 0.02
C SER A 108 -5.95 0.67 -1.10
N ILE A 109 -5.50 0.88 -2.34
CA ILE A 109 -5.97 0.15 -3.52
C ILE A 109 -5.59 -1.33 -3.42
N ASP A 110 -4.41 -1.64 -2.87
CA ASP A 110 -3.96 -3.02 -2.65
C ASP A 110 -4.89 -3.76 -1.68
N PHE A 111 -5.38 -3.07 -0.64
CA PHE A 111 -6.41 -3.61 0.23
C PHE A 111 -7.70 -3.89 -0.54
N ILE A 112 -8.18 -2.94 -1.34
CA ILE A 112 -9.42 -3.10 -2.11
C ILE A 112 -9.32 -4.30 -3.05
N LEU A 113 -8.21 -4.38 -3.80
CA LEU A 113 -7.98 -5.48 -4.73
C LEU A 113 -7.79 -6.81 -4.00
N THR A 114 -7.13 -6.83 -2.84
CA THR A 114 -7.04 -8.04 -1.99
C THR A 114 -8.41 -8.47 -1.51
N ALA A 115 -9.23 -7.56 -0.99
CA ALA A 115 -10.57 -7.86 -0.49
C ALA A 115 -11.47 -8.49 -1.58
N VAL A 116 -11.33 -8.02 -2.82
CA VAL A 116 -12.05 -8.59 -3.98
C VAL A 116 -11.47 -9.93 -4.40
N ASN A 117 -10.15 -10.04 -4.57
CA ASN A 117 -9.52 -11.17 -5.25
C ASN A 117 -9.21 -12.34 -4.32
N ILE A 118 -9.12 -12.14 -3.00
CA ILE A 118 -8.64 -13.18 -2.06
C ILE A 118 -9.48 -14.46 -2.15
N ASN A 119 -10.78 -14.34 -2.45
CA ASN A 119 -11.68 -15.48 -2.62
C ASN A 119 -12.06 -15.77 -4.08
N GLY A 120 -11.19 -15.45 -5.04
CA GLY A 120 -11.43 -15.66 -6.47
C GLY A 120 -12.49 -14.72 -7.06
N GLY A 121 -12.77 -13.60 -6.39
CA GLY A 121 -13.64 -12.56 -6.93
C GLY A 121 -12.99 -11.84 -8.13
N ASN A 122 -13.78 -10.98 -8.78
CA ASN A 122 -13.31 -10.23 -9.94
C ASN A 122 -13.81 -8.78 -9.84
N ILE A 123 -12.88 -7.82 -9.88
CA ILE A 123 -13.18 -6.37 -9.80
C ILE A 123 -14.17 -5.92 -10.89
N GLU A 124 -14.22 -6.58 -12.04
CA GLU A 124 -15.18 -6.29 -13.11
C GLU A 124 -16.63 -6.45 -12.67
N LYS A 125 -16.89 -7.38 -11.75
CA LYS A 125 -18.22 -7.69 -11.22
C LYS A 125 -18.60 -6.83 -10.01
N VAL A 126 -17.63 -6.11 -9.42
CA VAL A 126 -17.85 -5.25 -8.27
C VAL A 126 -18.75 -4.08 -8.65
N LYS A 127 -19.73 -3.79 -7.80
CA LYS A 127 -20.64 -2.64 -7.87
C LYS A 127 -20.23 -1.59 -6.84
N VAL A 128 -20.78 -0.38 -6.97
CA VAL A 128 -20.51 0.74 -6.05
C VAL A 128 -20.80 0.38 -4.59
N LYS A 129 -21.88 -0.39 -4.35
CA LYS A 129 -22.24 -0.84 -3.00
C LYS A 129 -21.16 -1.76 -2.42
N ASP A 130 -20.63 -2.68 -3.22
CA ASP A 130 -19.60 -3.63 -2.79
C ASP A 130 -18.29 -2.87 -2.47
N LEU A 131 -17.92 -1.90 -3.32
CA LEU A 131 -16.76 -1.03 -3.05
C LEU A 131 -16.92 -0.23 -1.75
N TRP A 132 -18.12 0.25 -1.46
CA TRP A 132 -18.40 0.93 -0.18
C TRP A 132 -18.24 -0.02 1.01
N GLU A 133 -18.76 -1.24 0.91
CA GLU A 133 -18.60 -2.25 1.97
C GLU A 133 -17.13 -2.62 2.19
N ILE A 134 -16.32 -2.66 1.12
CA ILE A 134 -14.86 -2.87 1.21
C ILE A 134 -14.15 -1.69 1.91
N ILE A 135 -14.54 -0.45 1.60
CA ILE A 135 -13.98 0.74 2.28
C ILE A 135 -14.29 0.70 3.78
N GLN A 136 -15.52 0.36 4.16
CA GLN A 136 -15.89 0.19 5.57
C GLN A 136 -15.09 -0.95 6.24
N LEU A 137 -14.81 -2.03 5.49
CA LEU A 137 -13.97 -3.12 5.97
C LEU A 137 -12.53 -2.65 6.23
N TYR A 138 -11.98 -1.78 5.38
CA TYR A 138 -10.65 -1.19 5.58
C TYR A 138 -10.57 -0.45 6.92
N GLU A 139 -11.52 0.43 7.21
CA GLU A 139 -11.58 1.19 8.47
C GLU A 139 -11.61 0.28 9.71
N ILE A 140 -12.29 -0.87 9.62
CA ILE A 140 -12.33 -1.87 10.70
C ILE A 140 -10.95 -2.47 10.93
N TYR A 141 -10.21 -2.82 9.88
CA TYR A 141 -8.89 -3.42 10.01
C TYR A 141 -7.80 -2.40 10.36
N GLU A 142 -7.95 -1.15 9.90
CA GLU A 142 -7.08 -0.05 10.31
C GLU A 142 -7.14 0.15 11.83
N LYS A 143 -8.35 0.16 12.42
CA LYS A 143 -8.53 0.24 13.88
C LYS A 143 -7.98 -0.99 14.61
N LYS A 144 -8.15 -2.19 14.05
CA LYS A 144 -7.58 -3.42 14.65
C LYS A 144 -6.07 -3.39 14.69
N LEU A 145 -5.43 -2.78 13.69
CA LEU A 145 -3.98 -2.68 13.62
C LEU A 145 -3.38 -1.90 14.81
N GLU A 146 -4.14 -1.01 15.46
CA GLU A 146 -3.70 -0.29 16.66
C GLU A 146 -3.34 -1.25 17.82
N SER A 147 -3.91 -2.45 17.83
CA SER A 147 -3.65 -3.50 18.83
C SER A 147 -2.54 -4.48 18.43
N GLU A 148 -1.98 -4.36 17.23
CA GLU A 148 -0.94 -5.25 16.71
C GLU A 148 0.47 -4.66 16.92
N PRO A 149 1.50 -5.50 17.07
CA PRO A 149 2.88 -5.03 17.12
C PRO A 149 3.26 -4.24 15.87
N GLN A 150 3.65 -2.99 16.04
CA GLN A 150 4.09 -2.12 14.96
C GLN A 150 5.37 -2.66 14.30
N ASN A 151 5.30 -3.02 13.03
CA ASN A 151 6.49 -3.35 12.24
C ASN A 151 6.97 -2.12 11.46
N ARG A 152 8.09 -1.53 11.88
CA ARG A 152 8.65 -0.31 11.26
C ARG A 152 9.15 -0.51 9.82
N ASN A 153 9.29 -1.76 9.36
CA ASN A 153 9.77 -2.07 8.02
C ASN A 153 8.62 -2.21 7.00
N ILE A 154 7.36 -2.23 7.44
CA ILE A 154 6.18 -2.43 6.59
C ILE A 154 5.32 -1.17 6.70
N SER A 155 4.80 -0.64 5.58
CA SER A 155 3.91 0.51 5.63
C SER A 155 2.61 0.18 6.40
N LYS A 156 1.94 1.19 6.96
CA LYS A 156 0.67 1.01 7.68
C LYS A 156 -0.36 0.30 6.80
N ASP A 157 -0.50 0.75 5.57
CA ASP A 157 -1.48 0.26 4.59
C ASP A 157 -1.23 -1.21 4.19
N GLU A 158 0.04 -1.58 4.00
CA GLU A 158 0.41 -2.98 3.79
C GLU A 158 0.11 -3.81 5.04
N GLN A 159 0.42 -3.32 6.24
CA GLN A 159 0.09 -4.04 7.48
C GLN A 159 -1.42 -4.26 7.61
N VAL A 160 -2.27 -3.27 7.28
CA VAL A 160 -3.73 -3.43 7.24
C VAL A 160 -4.14 -4.52 6.24
N THR A 161 -3.56 -4.51 5.05
CA THR A 161 -3.84 -5.49 3.98
C THR A 161 -3.44 -6.91 4.39
N LEU A 162 -2.26 -7.07 4.99
CA LEU A 162 -1.75 -8.34 5.48
C LEU A 162 -2.56 -8.85 6.68
N LEU A 163 -2.94 -7.98 7.60
CA LEU A 163 -3.80 -8.33 8.73
C LEU A 163 -5.16 -8.85 8.25
N TYR A 164 -5.76 -8.19 7.25
CA TYR A 164 -6.97 -8.67 6.60
C TYR A 164 -6.75 -10.05 5.96
N ALA A 165 -5.70 -10.21 5.16
CA ALA A 165 -5.42 -11.48 4.48
C ALA A 165 -5.22 -12.64 5.48
N ILE A 166 -4.41 -12.45 6.52
CA ILE A 166 -4.20 -13.44 7.59
C ILE A 166 -5.54 -13.78 8.25
N THR A 167 -6.30 -12.77 8.66
CA THR A 167 -7.59 -12.99 9.34
C THR A 167 -8.57 -13.75 8.44
N TYR A 168 -8.59 -13.44 7.15
CA TYR A 168 -9.42 -14.12 6.17
C TYR A 168 -9.02 -15.59 6.00
N LEU A 169 -7.72 -15.85 5.77
CA LEU A 169 -7.18 -17.20 5.55
C LEU A 169 -7.26 -18.10 6.79
N ARG A 170 -7.26 -17.53 8.00
CA ARG A 170 -7.47 -18.30 9.24
C ARG A 170 -8.91 -18.82 9.35
N LYS A 171 -9.88 -18.08 8.82
CA LYS A 171 -11.31 -18.37 8.93
C LYS A 171 -11.84 -19.24 7.80
N HIS A 172 -11.22 -19.17 6.63
CA HIS A 172 -11.69 -19.85 5.42
C HIS A 172 -10.69 -20.91 5.00
N LYS A 173 -11.16 -22.14 4.86
CA LYS A 173 -10.39 -23.22 4.24
C LYS A 173 -10.53 -23.11 2.71
N ASP A 174 -9.55 -23.64 1.99
CA ASP A 174 -9.60 -23.82 0.53
C ASP A 174 -9.73 -22.53 -0.30
N VAL A 175 -9.13 -21.45 0.20
CA VAL A 175 -9.05 -20.17 -0.51
C VAL A 175 -8.09 -20.26 -1.69
N THR A 176 -8.55 -19.91 -2.90
CA THR A 176 -7.80 -20.07 -4.16
C THR A 176 -7.50 -18.76 -4.89
N GLY A 177 -7.90 -17.62 -4.32
CA GLY A 177 -7.71 -16.31 -4.92
C GLY A 177 -6.30 -15.73 -4.71
N ASP A 178 -6.21 -14.41 -4.78
CA ASP A 178 -4.95 -13.66 -4.74
C ASP A 178 -4.91 -12.63 -3.61
N ILE A 179 -3.75 -12.49 -2.99
CA ILE A 179 -3.39 -11.32 -2.19
C ILE A 179 -2.76 -10.31 -3.15
N VAL A 180 -3.15 -9.04 -3.08
CA VAL A 180 -2.57 -7.98 -3.90
C VAL A 180 -1.75 -7.07 -3.01
N ILE A 181 -0.44 -7.03 -3.24
CA ILE A 181 0.47 -6.10 -2.57
C ILE A 181 1.32 -5.47 -3.64
N ASP A 182 1.39 -4.14 -3.58
CA ASP A 182 2.17 -3.33 -4.47
C ASP A 182 1.83 -3.69 -5.92
N GLY A 183 0.53 -3.72 -6.25
CA GLY A 183 -0.02 -4.06 -7.57
C GLY A 183 0.27 -5.47 -8.09
N VAL A 184 1.04 -6.30 -7.38
CA VAL A 184 1.33 -7.69 -7.78
C VAL A 184 0.27 -8.59 -7.17
N LYS A 185 -0.31 -9.48 -7.99
CA LYS A 185 -1.18 -10.56 -7.51
C LYS A 185 -0.32 -11.74 -7.06
N ILE A 186 -0.39 -12.07 -5.78
CA ILE A 186 0.28 -13.23 -5.17
C ILE A 186 -0.77 -14.31 -4.91
N PRO A 187 -0.69 -15.47 -5.61
CA PRO A 187 -1.65 -16.55 -5.38
C PRO A 187 -1.62 -17.03 -3.93
N VAL A 188 -2.79 -17.16 -3.30
CA VAL A 188 -2.92 -17.70 -1.94
C VAL A 188 -2.31 -19.10 -1.86
N THR A 189 -2.46 -19.90 -2.91
CA THR A 189 -1.84 -21.24 -3.00
C THR A 189 -0.32 -21.18 -2.90
N TYR A 190 0.33 -20.17 -3.50
CA TYR A 190 1.77 -19.95 -3.34
C TYR A 190 2.12 -19.64 -1.88
N VAL A 191 1.39 -18.71 -1.26
CA VAL A 191 1.61 -18.31 0.14
C VAL A 191 1.49 -19.51 1.09
N LEU A 192 0.39 -20.27 1.00
CA LEU A 192 0.16 -21.44 1.84
C LEU A 192 1.24 -22.52 1.63
N ASN A 193 1.71 -22.71 0.38
CA ASN A 193 2.80 -23.63 0.09
C ASN A 193 4.13 -23.19 0.68
N GLN A 194 4.44 -21.89 0.68
CA GLN A 194 5.66 -21.38 1.32
C GLN A 194 5.61 -21.52 2.84
N LEU A 195 4.47 -21.19 3.44
CA LEU A 195 4.26 -21.40 4.89
C LEU A 195 4.48 -22.87 5.27
N LYS A 196 3.89 -23.80 4.51
CA LYS A 196 4.07 -25.24 4.72
C LYS A 196 5.53 -25.68 4.60
N LYS A 197 6.28 -25.16 3.62
CA LYS A 197 7.72 -25.45 3.45
C LYS A 197 8.56 -24.98 4.64
N HIS A 198 8.14 -23.91 5.30
CA HIS A 198 8.80 -23.39 6.50
C HIS A 198 8.25 -23.99 7.81
N GLY A 199 7.38 -25.00 7.74
CA GLY A 199 6.75 -25.60 8.92
C GLY A 199 5.81 -24.65 9.68
N GLN A 200 5.29 -23.62 8.99
CA GLN A 200 4.40 -22.61 9.56
C GLN A 200 2.94 -22.92 9.22
N ASP A 201 2.06 -22.71 10.20
CA ASP A 201 0.60 -22.79 10.04
C ASP A 201 0.02 -21.37 9.96
N ILE A 202 -0.86 -21.13 8.99
CA ILE A 202 -1.57 -19.85 8.80
C ILE A 202 -2.32 -19.39 10.07
N ARG A 203 -2.73 -20.32 10.94
CA ARG A 203 -3.34 -20.04 12.24
C ARG A 203 -2.45 -19.20 13.16
N ASN A 204 -1.13 -19.36 13.05
CA ASN A 204 -0.15 -18.74 13.94
C ASN A 204 0.79 -17.77 13.20
N VAL A 205 0.62 -17.60 11.89
CA VAL A 205 1.43 -16.68 11.07
C VAL A 205 1.27 -15.24 11.52
N THR A 206 2.40 -14.57 11.71
CA THR A 206 2.47 -13.12 11.98
C THR A 206 2.48 -12.31 10.68
N ILE A 207 2.16 -11.01 10.77
CA ILE A 207 2.26 -10.08 9.63
C ILE A 207 3.66 -10.10 9.02
N GLU A 208 4.72 -10.10 9.85
CA GLU A 208 6.10 -10.11 9.38
C GLU A 208 6.46 -11.37 8.59
N GLN A 209 6.03 -12.55 9.06
CA GLN A 209 6.28 -13.80 8.35
C GLN A 209 5.59 -13.84 7.00
N LEU A 210 4.33 -13.38 6.93
CA LEU A 210 3.62 -13.28 5.67
C LEU A 210 4.26 -12.26 4.73
N TYR A 211 4.67 -11.10 5.26
CA TYR A 211 5.35 -10.06 4.50
C TYR A 211 6.63 -10.59 3.84
N LYS A 212 7.49 -11.32 4.57
CA LYS A 212 8.72 -11.91 3.99
C LYS A 212 8.45 -12.82 2.79
N ILE A 213 7.36 -13.61 2.85
CA ILE A 213 6.97 -14.49 1.74
C ILE A 213 6.51 -13.67 0.53
N ILE A 214 5.70 -12.64 0.77
CA ILE A 214 5.19 -11.75 -0.27
C ILE A 214 6.31 -10.94 -0.90
N ASP A 215 7.18 -10.33 -0.10
CA ASP A 215 8.33 -9.54 -0.57
C ASP A 215 9.27 -10.36 -1.46
N ALA A 216 9.56 -11.61 -1.07
CA ALA A 216 10.34 -12.54 -1.89
C ALA A 216 9.65 -12.88 -3.23
N TYR A 217 8.31 -12.96 -3.25
CA TYR A 217 7.56 -13.16 -4.49
C TYR A 217 7.62 -11.92 -5.37
N ILE A 218 7.29 -10.75 -4.83
CA ILE A 218 7.29 -9.47 -5.55
C ILE A 218 8.66 -9.22 -6.18
N SER A 219 9.75 -9.39 -5.42
CA SER A 219 11.12 -9.22 -5.90
C SER A 219 11.47 -10.10 -7.11
N LYS A 220 10.80 -11.24 -7.29
CA LYS A 220 11.02 -12.14 -8.43
C LYS A 220 10.19 -11.78 -9.65
N TYR A 221 9.04 -11.12 -9.48
CA TYR A 221 8.03 -10.93 -10.53
C TYR A 221 7.74 -9.47 -10.89
N ILE A 222 8.42 -8.48 -10.29
CA ILE A 222 8.35 -7.09 -10.78
C ILE A 222 8.85 -7.05 -12.24
N PRO A 223 8.01 -6.63 -13.21
CA PRO A 223 8.41 -6.54 -14.60
C PRO A 223 9.54 -5.51 -14.77
N THR A 224 10.57 -5.87 -15.54
CA THR A 224 11.60 -4.90 -15.94
C THR A 224 10.94 -3.76 -16.73
N PRO A 225 11.17 -2.49 -16.35
CA PRO A 225 10.55 -1.37 -17.06
C PRO A 225 10.91 -1.37 -18.55
N SER A 226 9.90 -1.12 -19.38
CA SER A 226 10.09 -0.97 -20.82
C SER A 226 10.37 0.50 -21.17
N PRO A 227 11.21 0.79 -22.19
CA PRO A 227 11.41 2.16 -22.65
C PRO A 227 10.09 2.80 -23.08
N LEU A 228 9.84 4.03 -22.65
CA LEU A 228 8.68 4.80 -23.11
C LEU A 228 8.92 5.31 -24.53
N GLY A 229 7.99 5.02 -25.45
CA GLY A 229 8.01 5.57 -26.81
C GLY A 229 7.73 7.08 -26.84
N LYS A 230 8.06 7.77 -27.94
CA LYS A 230 7.85 9.23 -28.08
C LYS A 230 6.37 9.65 -27.93
N GLN A 231 5.45 8.75 -28.25
CA GLN A 231 4.01 8.93 -28.12
C GLN A 231 3.39 7.68 -27.51
N PRO A 232 2.25 7.82 -26.78
CA PRO A 232 1.56 6.67 -26.23
C PRO A 232 0.93 5.82 -27.33
N THR A 233 0.97 4.50 -27.16
CA THR A 233 0.18 3.52 -27.92
C THR A 233 -1.32 3.71 -27.65
N GLU A 234 -2.21 3.08 -28.43
CA GLU A 234 -3.66 3.17 -28.19
C GLU A 234 -4.07 2.61 -26.82
N GLU A 235 -3.46 1.51 -26.39
CA GLU A 235 -3.64 0.95 -25.04
C GLU A 235 -3.22 1.96 -23.97
N GLN A 236 -2.04 2.56 -24.12
CA GLN A 236 -1.56 3.59 -23.20
C GLN A 236 -2.46 4.83 -23.20
N LYS A 237 -3.04 5.22 -24.34
CA LYS A 237 -4.01 6.35 -24.39
C LYS A 237 -5.26 6.04 -23.57
N ILE A 238 -5.76 4.81 -23.60
CA ILE A 238 -6.90 4.37 -22.77
C ILE A 238 -6.50 4.46 -21.29
N GLU A 239 -5.33 3.97 -20.93
CA GLU A 239 -4.82 4.03 -19.55
C GLU A 239 -4.64 5.46 -19.05
N LEU A 240 -4.03 6.34 -19.87
CA LEU A 240 -3.85 7.75 -19.54
C LEU A 240 -5.19 8.45 -19.31
N ARG A 241 -6.21 8.17 -20.11
CA ARG A 241 -7.56 8.74 -19.90
C ARG A 241 -8.15 8.31 -18.57
N ALA A 242 -7.98 7.05 -18.17
CA ALA A 242 -8.44 6.55 -16.88
C ALA A 242 -7.71 7.22 -15.70
N ILE A 243 -6.39 7.37 -15.80
CA ILE A 243 -5.58 8.07 -14.80
C ILE A 243 -6.03 9.53 -14.70
N ILE A 244 -6.25 10.21 -15.83
CA ILE A 244 -6.74 11.58 -15.85
C ILE A 244 -8.13 11.70 -15.20
N ASP A 245 -9.06 10.80 -15.52
CA ASP A 245 -10.38 10.78 -14.90
C ASP A 245 -10.27 10.62 -13.37
N PHE A 246 -9.38 9.75 -12.91
CA PHE A 246 -9.09 9.56 -11.48
C PHE A 246 -8.50 10.82 -10.84
N LEU A 247 -7.44 11.38 -11.42
CA LEU A 247 -6.79 12.60 -10.94
C LEU A 247 -7.76 13.78 -10.90
N LYS A 248 -8.65 13.90 -11.90
CA LYS A 248 -9.69 14.93 -11.93
C LYS A 248 -10.78 14.72 -10.89
N ALA A 249 -11.10 13.48 -10.57
CA ALA A 249 -12.08 13.14 -9.53
C ALA A 249 -11.55 13.43 -8.13
N GLN A 250 -10.27 13.12 -7.89
CA GLN A 250 -9.59 13.29 -6.61
C GLN A 250 -9.03 14.71 -6.42
N GLY A 251 -8.74 15.42 -7.51
CA GLY A 251 -8.24 16.79 -7.47
C GLY A 251 -6.85 16.89 -6.83
N SER A 252 -6.66 17.89 -5.95
CA SER A 252 -5.44 18.07 -5.15
C SER A 252 -5.21 16.99 -4.10
N ASN A 253 -6.24 16.20 -3.81
CA ASN A 253 -6.20 15.17 -2.77
C ASN A 253 -5.77 13.81 -3.33
N ALA A 254 -5.48 13.72 -4.62
CA ALA A 254 -5.02 12.48 -5.23
C ALA A 254 -3.66 12.08 -4.64
N VAL A 255 -3.56 10.84 -4.18
CA VAL A 255 -2.35 10.27 -3.55
C VAL A 255 -1.98 8.94 -4.21
N GLY A 256 -0.83 8.39 -3.83
CA GLY A 256 -0.37 7.10 -4.30
C GLY A 256 0.50 7.13 -5.57
N SER A 257 0.51 6.01 -6.30
CA SER A 257 1.33 5.81 -7.49
C SER A 257 0.63 4.87 -8.48
N PHE A 258 1.03 4.86 -9.74
CA PHE A 258 0.50 3.91 -10.73
C PHE A 258 1.62 3.31 -11.58
N ILE A 259 1.45 2.08 -12.05
CA ILE A 259 2.41 1.46 -12.99
C ILE A 259 2.07 1.85 -14.43
N LEU A 260 3.02 2.33 -15.21
CA LEU A 260 2.84 2.48 -16.66
C LEU A 260 4.07 1.93 -17.36
N SER A 261 3.89 0.92 -18.22
CA SER A 261 5.00 0.25 -18.92
C SER A 261 6.12 -0.23 -17.99
N GLY A 262 5.75 -0.73 -16.81
CA GLY A 262 6.68 -1.17 -15.76
C GLY A 262 7.27 -0.05 -14.90
N HIS A 263 7.01 1.22 -15.21
CA HIS A 263 7.46 2.36 -14.40
C HIS A 263 6.43 2.71 -13.33
N ARG A 264 6.83 2.77 -12.05
CA ARG A 264 5.98 3.24 -10.95
C ARG A 264 6.02 4.77 -10.87
N ILE A 265 4.95 5.42 -11.29
CA ILE A 265 4.82 6.87 -11.36
C ILE A 265 4.09 7.40 -10.13
N SER A 266 4.68 8.37 -9.43
CA SER A 266 4.07 9.02 -8.26
C SER A 266 2.98 10.02 -8.66
N VAL A 267 1.81 9.95 -8.02
CA VAL A 267 0.73 10.94 -8.18
C VAL A 267 1.17 12.30 -7.65
N ARG A 268 1.84 12.33 -6.49
CA ARG A 268 2.37 13.57 -5.89
C ARG A 268 3.35 14.27 -6.82
N PHE A 269 4.20 13.52 -7.52
CA PHE A 269 5.07 14.12 -8.54
C PHE A 269 4.27 14.82 -9.65
N ILE A 270 3.22 14.19 -10.16
CA ILE A 270 2.37 14.77 -11.22
C ILE A 270 1.71 16.05 -10.73
N LEU A 271 1.11 16.03 -9.54
CA LEU A 271 0.46 17.20 -8.97
C LEU A 271 1.45 18.36 -8.75
N ASN A 272 2.64 18.06 -8.22
CA ASN A 272 3.70 19.04 -8.02
C ASN A 272 4.21 19.62 -9.35
N TYR A 273 4.41 18.77 -10.36
CA TYR A 273 4.79 19.20 -11.70
C TYR A 273 3.76 20.19 -12.26
N LEU A 274 2.46 19.86 -12.14
CA LEU A 274 1.39 20.73 -12.61
C LEU A 274 1.40 22.08 -11.90
N ALA A 275 1.48 22.08 -10.57
CA ALA A 275 1.52 23.30 -9.77
C ALA A 275 2.69 24.21 -10.14
N GLN A 276 3.90 23.65 -10.28
CA GLN A 276 5.11 24.38 -10.66
C GLN A 276 5.03 25.04 -12.04
N HIS A 277 4.23 24.48 -12.94
CA HIS A 277 4.06 24.99 -14.31
C HIS A 277 2.79 25.81 -14.48
N GLY A 278 2.10 26.16 -13.38
CA GLY A 278 0.84 26.90 -13.43
C GLY A 278 -0.30 26.14 -14.12
N LEU A 279 -0.20 24.81 -14.17
CA LEU A 279 -1.18 23.93 -14.79
C LEU A 279 -2.16 23.39 -13.73
N ASN A 280 -3.37 23.03 -14.17
CA ASN A 280 -4.41 22.49 -13.31
C ASN A 280 -4.81 21.08 -13.74
N VAL A 281 -4.95 20.17 -12.78
CA VAL A 281 -5.40 18.78 -13.00
C VAL A 281 -6.74 18.71 -13.77
N LYS A 282 -7.63 19.69 -13.58
CA LYS A 282 -8.92 19.79 -14.30
C LYS A 282 -8.76 19.89 -15.81
N ASN A 283 -7.67 20.52 -16.27
CA ASN A 283 -7.39 20.74 -17.69
C ASN A 283 -6.38 19.74 -18.24
N LEU A 284 -5.88 18.81 -17.42
CA LEU A 284 -4.89 17.81 -17.82
C LEU A 284 -5.37 16.99 -19.02
N THR A 285 -4.55 16.96 -20.06
CA THR A 285 -4.71 16.15 -21.27
C THR A 285 -3.81 14.91 -21.24
N ALA A 286 -4.13 13.90 -22.07
CA ALA A 286 -3.31 12.69 -22.19
C ALA A 286 -1.88 12.98 -22.66
N GLN A 287 -1.71 13.94 -23.57
CA GLN A 287 -0.41 14.32 -24.09
C GLN A 287 0.45 15.02 -23.02
N GLU A 288 -0.15 15.89 -22.21
CA GLU A 288 0.53 16.52 -21.08
C GLU A 288 0.91 15.49 -20.02
N LEU A 289 0.00 14.61 -19.62
CA LEU A 289 0.30 13.55 -18.66
C LEU A 289 1.44 12.64 -19.18
N TRP A 290 1.42 12.28 -20.46
CA TRP A 290 2.51 11.51 -21.07
C TRP A 290 3.86 12.23 -20.96
N ARG A 291 3.90 13.54 -21.22
CA ARG A 291 5.11 14.35 -21.08
C ARG A 291 5.61 14.40 -19.62
N ILE A 292 4.69 14.54 -18.66
CA ILE A 292 5.02 14.53 -17.23
C ILE A 292 5.62 13.18 -16.83
N ILE A 293 5.03 12.08 -17.31
CA ILE A 293 5.54 10.74 -17.06
C ILE A 293 6.94 10.54 -17.66
N HIS A 294 7.19 11.02 -18.88
CA HIS A 294 8.53 11.01 -19.45
C HIS A 294 9.55 11.78 -18.60
N ALA A 295 9.17 12.96 -18.11
CA ALA A 295 10.02 13.75 -17.23
C ALA A 295 10.33 12.97 -15.95
N TYR A 296 9.32 12.36 -15.33
CA TYR A 296 9.50 11.51 -14.16
C TYR A 296 10.47 10.35 -14.43
N VAL A 297 10.22 9.55 -15.47
CA VAL A 297 11.03 8.36 -15.79
C VAL A 297 12.49 8.73 -16.08
N ASN A 298 12.71 9.79 -16.85
CA ASN A 298 14.06 10.27 -17.13
C ASN A 298 14.82 10.66 -15.86
N GLU A 299 14.15 11.27 -14.89
CA GLU A 299 14.77 11.65 -13.62
C GLU A 299 14.99 10.44 -12.71
N THR A 300 14.04 9.49 -12.66
CA THR A 300 14.23 8.24 -11.92
C THR A 300 15.35 7.38 -12.49
N ASP A 301 15.54 7.38 -13.81
CA ASP A 301 16.65 6.66 -14.45
C ASP A 301 18.00 7.26 -14.11
N LYS A 302 18.11 8.59 -13.99
CA LYS A 302 19.33 9.25 -13.52
C LYS A 302 19.63 8.84 -12.08
N LEU A 303 18.61 8.83 -11.22
CA LEU A 303 18.74 8.40 -9.83
C LEU A 303 19.18 6.94 -9.71
N ASN A 304 18.58 6.05 -10.52
CA ASN A 304 18.92 4.63 -10.54
C ASN A 304 20.35 4.37 -11.03
N LYS A 305 20.97 5.33 -11.70
CA LYS A 305 22.38 5.27 -12.13
C LYS A 305 23.37 5.84 -11.11
N LEU A 306 22.89 6.39 -9.99
CA LEU A 306 23.78 6.90 -8.95
C LEU A 306 24.66 5.78 -8.33
N PRO A 307 25.92 6.08 -7.99
CA PRO A 307 26.78 5.24 -7.17
C PRO A 307 26.11 4.69 -5.91
N ALA A 308 26.51 3.47 -5.49
CA ALA A 308 25.92 2.77 -4.35
C ALA A 308 26.01 3.58 -3.04
N LYS A 309 27.10 4.34 -2.85
CA LYS A 309 27.29 5.22 -1.70
C LYS A 309 26.21 6.30 -1.63
N GLU A 310 26.00 7.02 -2.72
CA GLU A 310 25.01 8.10 -2.81
C GLU A 310 23.58 7.57 -2.67
N LYS A 311 23.28 6.40 -3.25
CA LYS A 311 22.01 5.71 -3.00
C LYS A 311 21.82 5.40 -1.53
N THR A 312 22.84 4.87 -0.86
CA THR A 312 22.80 4.52 0.57
C THR A 312 22.57 5.75 1.43
N ASP A 313 23.25 6.86 1.14
CA ASP A 313 23.05 8.13 1.85
C ASP A 313 21.63 8.66 1.63
N LEU A 314 21.11 8.61 0.41
CA LEU A 314 19.71 8.95 0.13
C LEU A 314 18.74 8.05 0.90
N ARG A 315 18.98 6.74 1.01
CA ARG A 315 18.14 5.82 1.82
C ARG A 315 18.13 6.22 3.29
N LYS A 316 19.29 6.56 3.85
CA LYS A 316 19.40 6.99 5.26
C LYS A 316 18.63 8.27 5.50
N ILE A 317 18.74 9.24 4.59
CA ILE A 317 17.98 10.48 4.67
C ILE A 317 16.47 10.19 4.58
N LEU A 318 16.06 9.31 3.68
CA LEU A 318 14.65 8.92 3.53
C LEU A 318 14.09 8.28 4.81
N LYS A 319 14.87 7.38 5.41
CA LYS A 319 14.51 6.72 6.66
C LYS A 319 14.40 7.74 7.81
N TYR A 320 15.31 8.72 7.84
CA TYR A 320 15.28 9.83 8.79
C TYR A 320 14.05 10.73 8.59
N LEU A 321 13.73 11.12 7.36
CA LEU A 321 12.54 11.91 7.04
C LEU A 321 11.24 11.17 7.39
N LYS A 322 11.15 9.86 7.07
CA LYS A 322 10.02 9.02 7.48
C LYS A 322 9.89 8.92 9.00
N PHE A 323 11.02 8.92 9.73
CA PHE A 323 11.03 8.90 11.20
C PHE A 323 10.53 10.22 11.81
N LEU A 324 10.85 11.36 11.19
CA LEU A 324 10.50 12.67 11.74
C LEU A 324 9.02 13.04 11.60
N GLY A 325 8.28 12.45 10.65
CA GLY A 325 6.85 12.69 10.47
C GLY A 325 6.50 14.02 9.78
N GLU A 326 5.21 14.30 9.60
CA GLU A 326 4.71 15.56 9.03
C GLU A 326 4.99 16.74 10.00
N GLY A 327 5.56 17.83 9.48
CA GLY A 327 5.89 19.04 10.27
C GLY A 327 7.33 19.09 10.81
N ALA A 328 8.21 18.18 10.38
CA ALA A 328 9.60 18.19 10.79
C ALA A 328 10.38 19.35 10.18
N THR A 329 11.19 20.02 11.01
CA THR A 329 12.08 21.13 10.65
C THR A 329 13.54 20.72 10.86
N GLY A 330 14.48 21.34 10.14
CA GLY A 330 15.92 21.07 10.31
C GLY A 330 16.73 21.12 9.02
N GLU A 331 17.99 20.67 9.06
CA GLU A 331 18.89 20.58 7.89
C GLU A 331 19.49 19.17 7.74
N ILE A 332 19.57 18.70 6.49
CA ILE A 332 20.23 17.46 6.09
C ILE A 332 21.44 17.78 5.23
N ALA A 333 22.57 17.14 5.51
CA ALA A 333 23.74 17.20 4.64
C ALA A 333 23.70 16.10 3.58
N PHE A 334 23.71 16.46 2.30
CA PHE A 334 23.88 15.53 1.17
C PHE A 334 24.94 16.06 0.20
N ASN A 335 25.95 15.23 -0.07
CA ASN A 335 27.08 15.56 -0.95
C ASN A 335 27.74 16.94 -0.64
N GLY A 336 27.96 17.23 0.65
CA GLY A 336 28.55 18.48 1.12
C GLY A 336 27.61 19.69 1.14
N THR A 337 26.36 19.54 0.69
CA THR A 337 25.34 20.61 0.69
C THR A 337 24.37 20.40 1.85
N ARG A 338 24.03 21.47 2.57
CA ARG A 338 22.97 21.45 3.59
C ARG A 338 21.63 21.82 2.97
N ILE A 339 20.61 21.04 3.28
CA ILE A 339 19.28 21.14 2.69
C ILE A 339 18.28 21.15 3.81
N SER A 340 17.41 22.16 3.88
CA SER A 340 16.37 22.20 4.91
C SER A 340 15.33 21.10 4.70
N VAL A 341 14.96 20.44 5.80
CA VAL A 341 13.92 19.39 5.89
C VAL A 341 12.55 19.94 5.49
N ASP A 342 12.29 21.20 5.82
CA ASP A 342 11.04 21.91 5.51
C ASP A 342 10.80 21.99 4.00
N PHE A 343 11.86 22.09 3.21
CA PHE A 343 11.80 22.11 1.75
C PHE A 343 11.52 20.74 1.10
N ILE A 344 11.65 19.65 1.87
CA ILE A 344 11.50 18.27 1.37
C ILE A 344 10.11 17.73 1.67
N LEU A 345 9.53 18.12 2.81
CA LEU A 345 8.27 17.56 3.31
C LEU A 345 7.02 18.32 2.86
N THR A 346 7.14 19.59 2.43
CA THR A 346 6.12 20.30 1.61
C THR A 346 6.01 19.64 0.25
#